data_AF-A0A3B9IHT6-F1
#
_entry.id   AF-A0A3B9IHT6-F1
#
_cell.length_a   1.000
_cell.length_b   1.000
_cell.length_c   1.000
_cell.angle_alpha   90.00
_cell.angle_beta   90.00
_cell.angle_gamma   90.00
#
_symmetry.space_group_name_H-M   'P 1'
#
loop_
_entity.id
_entity.type
_entity.pdbx_description
1 polymer ?
#
loop_
_entity_poly.entity_id
_entity_poly.type
_entity_poly.pdbx_seq_one_letter_code
_entity_poly.pdbx_strand_id
1 'polypeptide(L)'
;MGSFTPLLLRRIGIRLPVYPLKGYSVTLNVAGRNDAPQGSLTDDARRIVFTRLGDRLRAAGTAELAGYDLSLNRVRSQAILKGVQAVFPEIARDAVPDYWCGLRPASPDGVPVIGPTRFRNLFLNTGHGTL
;
A
#
# COMPACT_ATOMS: atom_id res chain seq x y z
N MET A 1 -6.19 3.75 13.35
CA MET A 1 -7.33 3.89 12.43
C MET A 1 -6.99 4.78 11.22
N GLY A 2 -5.89 4.53 10.50
CA GLY A 2 -5.32 5.43 9.47
C GLY A 2 -6.31 6.26 8.64
N SER A 3 -6.74 5.76 7.48
CA SER A 3 -7.57 6.54 6.56
C SER A 3 -8.98 6.81 7.10
N PHE A 4 -9.41 6.06 8.12
CA PHE A 4 -10.73 6.20 8.76
C PHE A 4 -10.75 7.22 9.91
N THR A 5 -9.60 7.74 10.36
CA THR A 5 -9.53 8.74 11.44
C THR A 5 -10.45 9.95 11.22
N PRO A 6 -10.53 10.56 10.02
CA PRO A 6 -11.44 11.69 9.78
C PRO A 6 -12.91 11.36 10.01
N LEU A 7 -13.37 10.16 9.65
CA LEU A 7 -14.76 9.73 9.83
C LEU A 7 -15.13 9.61 11.30
N LEU A 8 -14.19 9.13 12.12
CA LEU A 8 -14.36 9.02 13.57
C LEU A 8 -14.40 10.42 14.21
N LEU A 9 -13.40 11.26 13.91
CA LEU A 9 -13.20 12.54 14.57
C LEU A 9 -14.21 13.62 14.18
N ARG A 10 -14.80 13.51 12.97
CA ARG A 10 -15.86 14.41 12.53
C ARG A 10 -17.05 14.39 13.49
N ARG A 11 -17.33 13.27 14.17
CA ARG A 11 -18.42 13.12 15.16
C ARG A 11 -18.21 13.99 16.40
N ILE A 12 -16.97 14.35 16.70
CA ILE A 12 -16.61 15.23 17.83
C ILE A 12 -16.12 16.61 17.36
N GLY A 13 -16.43 16.99 16.11
CA GLY A 13 -16.16 18.31 15.55
C GLY A 13 -14.70 18.57 15.14
N ILE A 14 -13.86 17.53 15.04
CA ILE A 14 -12.49 17.66 14.52
C ILE A 14 -12.48 17.23 13.05
N ARG A 15 -11.98 18.10 12.17
CA ARG A 15 -11.79 17.81 10.74
C ARG A 15 -10.31 17.64 10.45
N LEU A 16 -9.95 16.56 9.75
CA LEU A 16 -8.57 16.28 9.37
C LEU A 16 -8.43 16.19 7.84
N PRO A 17 -7.37 16.74 7.26
CA PRO A 17 -7.05 16.59 5.85
C PRO A 17 -6.37 15.25 5.60
N VAL A 18 -7.01 14.14 5.95
CA VAL A 18 -6.52 12.79 5.67
C VAL A 18 -7.53 12.10 4.76
N TYR A 19 -7.07 11.43 3.71
CA TYR A 19 -7.93 10.73 2.77
C TYR A 19 -7.33 9.37 2.38
N PRO A 20 -8.17 8.38 2.03
CA PRO A 20 -7.71 7.08 1.59
C PRO A 20 -7.12 7.16 0.18
N LEU A 21 -5.84 6.81 0.06
CA LEU A 21 -5.20 6.53 -1.22
C LEU A 21 -5.06 5.01 -1.38
N LYS A 22 -5.84 4.43 -2.29
CA LYS A 22 -5.86 2.99 -2.52
C LYS A 22 -4.58 2.56 -3.23
N GLY A 23 -3.85 1.65 -2.62
CA GLY A 23 -2.67 1.01 -3.18
C GLY A 23 -2.93 -0.47 -3.46
N TYR A 24 -2.33 -0.98 -4.53
CA TYR A 24 -2.47 -2.37 -4.95
C TYR A 24 -1.19 -3.15 -4.67
N SER A 25 -1.33 -4.44 -4.42
CA SER A 25 -0.20 -5.34 -4.18
C SER A 25 -0.49 -6.73 -4.70
N VAL A 26 0.59 -7.38 -5.15
CA VAL A 26 0.62 -8.78 -5.55
C VAL A 26 1.67 -9.47 -4.69
N THR A 27 1.31 -10.59 -4.07
CA THR A 27 2.23 -11.37 -3.25
C THR A 27 2.38 -12.77 -3.85
N LEU A 28 3.62 -13.21 -4.05
CA LEU A 28 3.97 -14.53 -4.55
C LEU A 28 4.67 -15.33 -3.44
N ASN A 29 4.41 -16.62 -3.36
CA ASN A 29 5.19 -17.54 -2.53
C ASN A 29 6.50 -17.89 -3.24
N VAL A 30 7.62 -17.74 -2.55
CA VAL A 30 8.99 -18.01 -3.02
C VAL A 30 9.77 -18.87 -2.02
N ALA A 31 9.08 -19.67 -1.21
CA ALA A 31 9.71 -20.63 -0.30
C ALA A 31 10.67 -21.55 -1.04
N GLY A 32 11.87 -21.77 -0.48
CA GLY A 32 12.90 -22.62 -1.08
C GLY A 32 13.53 -22.08 -2.37
N ARG A 33 13.14 -20.88 -2.81
CA ARG A 33 13.71 -20.23 -4.00
C ARG A 33 14.90 -19.34 -3.63
N ASN A 34 16.06 -19.70 -4.17
CA ASN A 34 17.30 -18.93 -4.03
C ASN A 34 17.45 -17.83 -5.09
N ASP A 35 16.69 -17.91 -6.18
CA ASP A 35 16.67 -16.93 -7.28
C ASP A 35 15.78 -15.72 -7.01
N ALA A 36 15.01 -15.75 -5.92
CA ALA A 36 14.23 -14.60 -5.47
C ALA A 36 15.10 -13.51 -4.84
N PRO A 37 14.78 -12.21 -5.06
CA PRO A 37 15.57 -11.12 -4.49
C PRO A 37 15.58 -11.22 -2.97
N GLN A 38 16.72 -10.88 -2.35
CA GLN A 38 16.91 -10.93 -0.89
C GLN A 38 16.68 -9.58 -0.21
N GLY A 39 16.50 -8.51 -0.99
CA GLY A 39 16.27 -7.15 -0.50
C GLY A 39 15.05 -6.49 -1.15
N SER A 40 14.91 -5.19 -0.90
CA SER A 40 13.93 -4.35 -1.61
C SER A 40 14.51 -3.85 -2.92
N LEU A 41 13.74 -3.93 -4.00
CA LEU A 41 14.09 -3.41 -5.32
C LEU A 41 13.00 -2.44 -5.78
N THR A 42 13.40 -1.30 -6.31
CA THR A 42 12.46 -0.34 -6.91
C THR A 42 12.69 -0.28 -8.42
N ASP A 43 11.66 -0.58 -9.19
CA ASP A 43 11.61 -0.28 -10.63
C ASP A 43 10.93 1.09 -10.80
N ASP A 44 11.73 2.14 -10.97
CA ASP A 44 11.23 3.51 -11.12
C ASP A 44 10.46 3.72 -12.44
N ALA A 45 10.88 3.03 -13.51
CA ALA A 45 10.21 3.14 -14.81
C ALA A 45 8.77 2.62 -14.75
N ARG A 46 8.53 1.55 -13.99
CA ARG A 46 7.18 0.99 -13.76
C ARG A 46 6.51 1.51 -12.50
N ARG A 47 7.22 2.26 -11.65
CA ARG A 47 6.79 2.70 -10.32
C ARG A 47 6.30 1.53 -9.45
N ILE A 48 7.05 0.43 -9.46
CA ILE A 48 6.77 -0.79 -8.68
C ILE A 48 7.92 -1.03 -7.70
N VAL A 49 7.57 -1.35 -6.46
CA VAL A 49 8.52 -1.78 -5.43
C VAL A 49 8.32 -3.26 -5.17
N PHE A 50 9.40 -4.03 -5.21
CA PHE A 50 9.47 -5.45 -4.89
C PHE A 50 10.15 -5.62 -3.53
N THR A 51 9.55 -6.38 -2.63
CA THR A 51 10.07 -6.59 -1.29
C THR A 51 9.97 -8.05 -0.91
N ARG A 52 11.11 -8.64 -0.51
CA ARG A 52 11.16 -9.97 0.08
C ARG A 52 10.73 -9.91 1.55
N LEU A 53 9.77 -10.75 1.93
CA LEU A 53 9.19 -10.84 3.28
C LEU A 53 9.17 -12.30 3.73
N GLY A 54 10.32 -12.82 4.15
CA GLY A 54 10.50 -14.26 4.42
C GLY A 54 10.30 -15.05 3.14
N ASP A 55 9.39 -16.02 3.12
CA ASP A 55 9.09 -16.83 1.93
C ASP A 55 8.15 -16.16 0.92
N ARG A 56 8.02 -14.83 0.97
CA ARG A 56 7.11 -14.09 0.08
C ARG A 56 7.85 -13.01 -0.67
N LEU A 57 7.54 -12.88 -1.96
CA LEU A 57 7.89 -11.73 -2.76
C LEU A 57 6.64 -10.87 -2.93
N ARG A 58 6.67 -9.63 -2.46
CA ARG A 58 5.57 -8.68 -2.61
C ARG A 58 5.95 -7.60 -3.60
N ALA A 59 5.14 -7.44 -4.64
CA ALA A 59 5.20 -6.30 -5.54
C ALA A 59 4.06 -5.34 -5.19
N ALA A 60 4.39 -4.08 -4.95
CA ALA A 60 3.42 -3.03 -4.67
C ALA A 60 3.60 -1.89 -5.67
N GLY A 61 2.48 -1.35 -6.14
CA GLY A 61 2.49 -0.27 -7.11
C GLY A 61 1.09 0.30 -7.27
N THR A 62 0.99 1.32 -8.13
CA THR A 62 -0.26 2.03 -8.42
C THR A 62 -0.84 2.77 -7.19
N ALA A 63 -1.41 3.94 -7.46
CA ALA A 63 -2.21 4.67 -6.51
C ALA A 63 -3.54 5.05 -7.17
N GLU A 64 -4.61 5.00 -6.40
CA GLU A 64 -5.96 5.32 -6.87
C GLU A 64 -6.74 6.09 -5.82
N LEU A 65 -7.39 7.17 -6.24
CA LEU A 65 -8.36 7.89 -5.44
C LEU A 65 -9.75 7.26 -5.64
N ALA A 66 -10.00 6.16 -4.93
CA ALA A 66 -11.26 5.39 -4.99
C ALA A 66 -12.14 5.57 -3.73
N GLY A 67 -11.82 6.56 -2.89
CA GLY A 67 -12.42 6.67 -1.57
C GLY A 67 -12.11 5.44 -0.71
N TYR A 68 -13.13 4.90 -0.05
CA TYR A 68 -12.98 3.75 0.86
C TYR A 68 -13.28 2.40 0.19
N ASP A 69 -13.44 2.37 -1.13
CA ASP A 69 -13.68 1.12 -1.85
C ASP A 69 -12.45 0.19 -1.79
N LEU A 70 -12.66 -1.04 -1.35
CA LEU A 70 -11.65 -2.10 -1.25
C LEU A 70 -11.78 -3.15 -2.36
N SER A 71 -12.66 -2.94 -3.35
CA SER A 71 -12.80 -3.85 -4.48
C SER A 71 -11.50 -3.93 -5.30
N LEU A 72 -11.12 -5.13 -5.75
CA LEU A 72 -9.93 -5.27 -6.58
C LEU A 72 -10.20 -4.85 -8.02
N ASN A 73 -9.49 -3.84 -8.49
CA ASN A 73 -9.40 -3.54 -9.91
C ASN A 73 -8.44 -4.53 -10.57
N ARG A 74 -8.98 -5.48 -11.35
CA ARG A 74 -8.21 -6.53 -12.01
C ARG A 74 -7.16 -5.96 -12.97
N VAL A 75 -7.46 -4.90 -13.70
CA VAL A 75 -6.53 -4.29 -14.67
C VAL A 75 -5.30 -3.74 -13.95
N ARG A 76 -5.50 -2.96 -12.88
CA ARG A 76 -4.40 -2.41 -12.06
C ARG A 76 -3.58 -3.50 -11.37
N SER A 77 -4.25 -4.51 -10.83
CA SER A 77 -3.61 -5.64 -10.15
C SER A 77 -2.77 -6.48 -11.12
N GLN A 78 -3.28 -6.73 -12.33
CA GLN A 78 -2.54 -7.43 -13.39
C GLN A 78 -1.35 -6.63 -13.91
N ALA A 79 -1.43 -5.30 -13.95
CA ALA A 79 -0.29 -4.46 -14.35
C ALA A 79 0.92 -4.66 -13.41
N ILE A 80 0.67 -4.83 -12.11
CA ILE A 80 1.74 -5.13 -11.13
C ILE A 80 2.32 -6.52 -11.39
N LEU A 81 1.48 -7.54 -11.63
CA LEU A 81 1.97 -8.88 -11.96
C LEU A 81 2.81 -8.88 -13.24
N LYS A 82 2.42 -8.12 -14.27
CA LYS A 82 3.22 -7.95 -15.48
C LYS A 82 4.59 -7.34 -15.18
N GLY A 83 4.67 -6.41 -14.22
CA GLY A 83 5.93 -5.90 -13.70
C GLY A 83 6.79 -7.00 -13.07
N VAL A 84 6.20 -7.87 -12.25
CA VAL A 84 6.91 -9.03 -11.69
C VAL A 84 7.40 -9.97 -12.79
N GLN A 85 6.56 -10.29 -13.77
CA GLN A 85 6.92 -11.16 -14.91
C GLN A 85 8.07 -10.60 -15.74
N ALA A 86 8.13 -9.28 -15.89
CA ALA A 86 9.20 -8.62 -16.65
C ALA A 86 10.55 -8.65 -15.92
N VAL A 87 10.56 -8.57 -14.59
CA VAL A 87 11.80 -8.50 -13.78
C VAL A 87 12.23 -9.89 -13.29
N PHE A 88 11.28 -10.75 -12.96
CA PHE A 88 11.49 -12.08 -12.37
C PHE A 88 10.64 -13.15 -13.07
N PRO A 89 10.90 -13.43 -14.37
CA PRO A 89 10.07 -14.34 -15.17
C PRO A 89 9.99 -15.75 -14.57
N GLU A 90 11.09 -16.29 -14.05
CA GLU A 90 11.14 -17.64 -13.47
C GLU A 90 10.36 -17.77 -12.16
N ILE A 91 10.27 -16.69 -11.38
CA ILE A 91 9.45 -16.66 -10.17
C ILE A 91 7.98 -16.60 -10.55
N ALA A 92 7.63 -15.80 -11.56
CA ALA A 92 6.25 -15.59 -11.95
C ALA A 92 5.62 -16.74 -12.74
N ARG A 93 6.43 -17.64 -13.32
CA ARG A 93 5.97 -18.73 -14.21
C ARG A 93 4.97 -19.68 -13.55
N ASP A 94 5.29 -20.15 -12.35
CA ASP A 94 4.48 -21.15 -11.62
C ASP A 94 3.85 -20.59 -10.34
N ALA A 95 3.99 -19.28 -10.11
CA ALA A 95 3.45 -18.66 -8.91
C ALA A 95 1.93 -18.47 -9.02
N VAL A 96 1.23 -18.77 -7.91
CA VAL A 96 -0.17 -18.37 -7.73
C VAL A 96 -0.17 -16.98 -7.07
N PRO A 97 -0.57 -15.92 -7.79
CA PRO A 97 -0.55 -14.56 -7.25
C PRO A 97 -1.69 -14.33 -6.27
N ASP A 98 -1.35 -13.83 -5.08
CA ASP A 98 -2.29 -13.29 -4.12
C ASP A 98 -2.43 -11.77 -4.32
N TYR A 99 -3.63 -11.33 -4.69
CA TYR A 99 -3.95 -9.94 -4.98
C TYR A 99 -4.67 -9.30 -3.80
N TRP A 100 -4.23 -8.12 -3.40
CA TRP A 100 -4.91 -7.34 -2.37
C TRP A 100 -4.71 -5.84 -2.58
N CYS A 101 -5.55 -5.05 -1.91
CA CYS A 101 -5.41 -3.60 -1.86
C CYS A 101 -5.56 -3.08 -0.44
N GLY A 102 -5.03 -1.89 -0.20
CA GLY A 102 -5.11 -1.22 1.10
C GLY A 102 -5.25 0.27 0.94
N LEU A 103 -5.77 0.94 1.97
CA LEU A 103 -5.97 2.38 1.99
C LEU A 103 -4.84 3.03 2.79
N ARG A 104 -4.01 3.80 2.10
CA ARG A 104 -2.96 4.60 2.72
C ARG A 104 -3.58 5.89 3.27
N PRO A 105 -3.27 6.31 4.52
CA PRO A 105 -3.77 7.56 5.07
C PRO A 105 -2.95 8.73 4.57
N ALA A 106 -3.30 9.30 3.42
CA ALA A 106 -2.54 10.39 2.81
C ALA A 106 -3.03 11.76 3.31
N SER A 107 -2.09 12.67 3.54
CA SER A 107 -2.34 14.11 3.67
C SER A 107 -1.96 14.84 2.37
N PRO A 108 -2.55 16.02 2.07
CA PRO A 108 -2.28 16.76 0.83
C PRO A 108 -0.82 17.16 0.63
N ASP A 109 -0.11 17.45 1.73
CA ASP A 109 1.29 17.85 1.77
C ASP A 109 2.24 16.68 2.04
N GLY A 110 1.71 15.46 2.24
CA GLY A 110 2.47 14.27 2.60
C GLY A 110 3.01 14.27 4.04
N VAL A 111 2.68 15.28 4.86
CA VAL A 111 3.15 15.38 6.25
C VAL A 111 2.14 14.70 7.18
N PRO A 112 2.57 13.81 8.11
CA PRO A 112 1.66 13.18 9.05
C PRO A 112 1.08 14.18 10.06
N VAL A 113 -0.15 13.91 10.51
CA VAL A 113 -0.81 14.67 11.57
C VAL A 113 -0.57 13.97 12.90
N ILE A 114 0.35 14.54 13.68
CA ILE A 114 0.77 14.02 14.99
C ILE A 114 0.65 15.15 16.02
N GLY A 115 -0.02 14.88 17.15
CA GLY A 115 -0.08 15.86 18.24
C GLY A 115 -1.40 15.91 19.01
N PRO A 116 -1.52 16.80 20.01
CA PRO A 116 -2.73 16.94 20.81
C PRO A 116 -3.89 17.53 20.00
N THR A 117 -5.10 17.31 20.50
CA THR A 117 -6.32 17.98 20.01
C THR A 117 -6.81 19.03 21.01
N ARG A 118 -7.96 19.66 20.73
CA ARG A 118 -8.65 20.54 21.70
C ARG A 118 -9.12 19.82 22.96
N PHE A 119 -9.17 18.48 22.96
CA PHE A 119 -9.53 17.68 24.14
C PHE A 119 -8.25 17.21 24.85
N ARG A 120 -8.15 17.48 26.15
CA ARG A 120 -6.93 17.27 26.96
C ARG A 120 -6.36 15.84 26.94
N ASN A 121 -7.19 14.84 26.65
CA ASN A 121 -6.86 13.43 26.68
C ASN A 121 -6.96 12.75 25.30
N LEU A 122 -6.94 13.51 24.20
CA LEU A 122 -7.00 12.97 22.84
C LEU A 122 -5.84 13.50 21.99
N PHE A 123 -5.08 12.56 21.46
CA PHE A 123 -3.93 12.79 20.58
C PHE A 123 -4.14 12.13 19.22
N LEU A 124 -3.51 12.69 18.20
CA LEU A 124 -3.54 12.24 16.82
C LEU A 124 -2.20 11.60 16.43
N ASN A 125 -2.29 10.55 15.62
CA ASN A 125 -1.16 9.91 14.97
C ASN A 125 -1.66 9.23 13.67
N THR A 126 -1.83 10.02 12.60
CA THR A 126 -2.37 9.56 11.31
C THR A 126 -1.75 10.35 10.15
N GLY A 127 -2.12 10.05 8.91
CA GLY A 127 -1.66 10.84 7.75
C GLY A 127 -0.28 10.47 7.21
N HIS A 128 0.28 9.32 7.57
CA HIS A 128 1.64 8.90 7.17
C HIS A 128 1.84 8.62 5.67
N GLY A 129 0.78 8.63 4.86
CA GLY A 129 0.88 8.54 3.41
C GLY A 129 1.54 7.26 2.88
N THR A 130 2.39 7.44 1.88
CA THR A 130 3.27 6.43 1.27
C THR A 130 4.67 6.57 1.85
N LEU A 131 5.24 5.47 2.36
CA LEU A 131 6.67 5.36 2.68
C LEU A 131 7.49 5.26 1.39
#